data_AF-A0A7S4GZY8-F1
#
_entry.id   AF-A0A7S4GZY8-F1
#
_cell.length_a   1.000
_cell.length_b   1.000
_cell.length_c   1.000
_cell.angle_alpha   90.00
_cell.angle_beta   90.00
_cell.angle_gamma   90.00
#
_symmetry.space_group_name_H-M   'P 1'
#
loop_
_entity.id
_entity.type
_entity.pdbx_description
1 polymer ?
#
loop_
_entity_poly.entity_id
_entity_poly.type
_entity_poly.pdbx_seq_one_letter_code
_entity_poly.pdbx_strand_id
1 'polypeptide(L)'
;MDMAIFTSRHGELERTHKILQHLNQQQPLSPTDFAMSVHNTAAGWLTIIAKNTLPTTSLAAGEDSFQQGILEAQGILASGAAERVLLVDFDGALPEDYQPFVTLTARPYALALLLAAGESLQCVPVARQAAAESLPQSLSFLRHWLSGQTEFIVPGPRHDWRWTYDG
;
A
#
# COMPACT_ATOMS: atom_id res chain seq x y z
N MET A 1 14.25 -9.21 8.98
CA MET A 1 13.16 -8.23 9.01
C MET A 1 12.43 -8.47 10.29
N ASP A 2 12.14 -7.41 11.01
CA ASP A 2 11.70 -7.49 12.39
C ASP A 2 10.21 -7.16 12.50
N MET A 3 9.66 -6.49 11.48
CA MET A 3 8.25 -6.19 11.32
C MET A 3 7.89 -6.07 9.83
N ALA A 4 6.61 -6.25 9.50
CA ALA A 4 6.06 -5.88 8.21
C ALA A 4 4.89 -4.88 8.32
N ILE A 5 4.81 -3.97 7.36
CA ILE A 5 3.70 -3.04 7.18
C ILE A 5 3.05 -3.37 5.85
N PHE A 6 1.74 -3.50 5.84
CA PHE A 6 0.95 -3.70 4.63
C PHE A 6 0.12 -2.46 4.36
N THR A 7 0.26 -1.90 3.17
CA THR A 7 -0.55 -0.78 2.70
C THR A 7 -1.41 -1.20 1.53
N SER A 8 -2.66 -0.77 1.54
CA SER A 8 -3.58 -1.00 0.44
C SER A 8 -4.67 0.05 0.48
N ARG A 9 -4.97 0.67 -0.67
CA ARG A 9 -6.03 1.68 -0.75
C ARG A 9 -7.40 1.04 -0.57
N HIS A 10 -7.60 -0.12 -1.19
CA HIS A 10 -8.91 -0.75 -1.32
C HIS A 10 -9.09 -1.98 -0.42
N GLY A 11 -8.02 -2.55 0.10
CA GLY A 11 -8.03 -3.78 0.90
C GLY A 11 -8.63 -4.95 0.12
N GLU A 12 -9.43 -5.77 0.80
CA GLU A 12 -10.11 -6.94 0.23
C GLU A 12 -11.43 -6.55 -0.47
N LEU A 13 -11.40 -5.50 -1.30
CA LEU A 13 -12.60 -4.91 -1.89
C LEU A 13 -13.44 -5.90 -2.71
N GLU A 14 -12.80 -6.80 -3.45
CA GLU A 14 -13.51 -7.87 -4.20
C GLU A 14 -14.37 -8.73 -3.27
N ARG A 15 -13.86 -9.07 -2.09
CA ARG A 15 -14.59 -9.87 -1.09
C ARG A 15 -15.67 -9.06 -0.42
N THR A 16 -15.37 -7.82 -0.03
CA THR A 16 -16.38 -6.92 0.54
C THR A 16 -17.53 -6.71 -0.44
N HIS A 17 -17.23 -6.52 -1.72
CA HIS A 17 -18.22 -6.39 -2.77
C HIS A 17 -19.10 -7.64 -2.90
N LYS A 18 -18.50 -8.83 -2.96
CA LYS A 18 -19.23 -10.10 -2.99
C LYS A 18 -20.17 -10.26 -1.79
N ILE A 19 -19.71 -9.90 -0.59
CA ILE A 19 -20.53 -9.94 0.64
C ILE A 19 -21.73 -9.00 0.51
N LEU A 20 -21.53 -7.77 0.01
CA LEU A 20 -22.61 -6.80 -0.21
C LEU A 20 -23.62 -7.29 -1.26
N GLN A 21 -23.15 -7.94 -2.33
CA GLN A 21 -24.03 -8.55 -3.34
C GLN A 21 -24.89 -9.66 -2.73
N HIS A 22 -24.30 -10.55 -1.93
CA HIS A 22 -25.04 -11.62 -1.25
C HIS A 22 -26.09 -11.05 -0.28
N LEU A 23 -25.73 -10.01 0.50
CA LEU A 23 -26.68 -9.33 1.39
C LEU A 23 -27.86 -8.75 0.62
N ASN A 24 -27.59 -8.03 -0.48
CA ASN A 24 -28.64 -7.46 -1.33
C ASN A 24 -29.56 -8.53 -1.93
N GLN A 25 -28.99 -9.69 -2.29
CA GLN A 25 -29.72 -10.83 -2.84
C GLN A 25 -30.34 -11.75 -1.78
N GLN A 26 -30.25 -11.40 -0.48
CA GLN A 26 -30.70 -12.22 0.65
C GLN A 26 -30.12 -13.65 0.65
N GLN A 27 -28.89 -13.79 0.15
CA GLN A 27 -28.16 -15.05 0.13
C GLN A 27 -27.34 -15.25 1.41
N PRO A 28 -27.10 -16.51 1.82
CA PRO A 28 -26.21 -16.79 2.94
C PRO A 28 -24.80 -16.27 2.68
N LEU A 29 -24.20 -15.70 3.72
CA LEU A 29 -22.81 -15.27 3.71
C LEU A 29 -21.88 -16.44 3.99
N SER A 30 -20.79 -16.53 3.23
CA SER A 30 -19.70 -17.47 3.50
C SER A 30 -18.90 -16.98 4.71
N PRO A 31 -18.79 -17.76 5.80
CA PRO A 31 -17.98 -17.39 6.95
C PRO A 31 -16.51 -17.16 6.57
N THR A 32 -16.00 -17.92 5.60
CA THR A 32 -14.64 -17.77 5.09
C THR A 32 -14.47 -16.46 4.33
N ASP A 33 -15.42 -16.09 3.46
CA ASP A 33 -15.34 -14.81 2.73
C ASP A 33 -15.41 -13.62 3.71
N PHE A 34 -16.27 -13.72 4.72
CA PHE A 34 -16.34 -12.71 5.77
C PHE A 34 -15.03 -12.59 6.56
N ALA A 35 -14.48 -13.71 7.04
CA ALA A 35 -13.23 -13.72 7.79
C ALA A 35 -12.03 -13.21 6.97
N MET A 36 -12.04 -13.41 5.65
CA MET A 36 -11.00 -12.92 4.74
C MET A 36 -11.29 -11.53 4.16
N SER A 37 -12.36 -10.85 4.57
CA SER A 37 -12.69 -9.50 4.05
C SER A 37 -12.02 -8.36 4.82
N VAL A 38 -11.29 -8.68 5.89
CA VAL A 38 -10.57 -7.69 6.70
C VAL A 38 -9.30 -7.23 5.98
N HIS A 39 -8.94 -5.95 6.15
CA HIS A 39 -7.79 -5.32 5.45
C HIS A 39 -6.46 -6.01 5.76
N ASN A 40 -6.30 -6.56 6.97
CA ASN A 40 -5.10 -7.26 7.39
C ASN A 40 -5.00 -8.72 6.90
N THR A 41 -5.88 -9.17 6.01
CA THR A 41 -5.87 -10.55 5.48
C THR A 41 -4.52 -10.91 4.86
N ALA A 42 -3.95 -10.04 4.03
CA ALA A 42 -2.63 -10.26 3.42
C ALA A 42 -1.51 -10.42 4.47
N ALA A 43 -1.52 -9.59 5.52
CA ALA A 43 -0.57 -9.67 6.63
C ALA A 43 -0.71 -10.98 7.43
N GLY A 44 -1.96 -11.38 7.70
CA GLY A 44 -2.27 -12.66 8.35
C GLY A 44 -1.78 -13.86 7.55
N TRP A 45 -2.00 -13.86 6.23
CA TRP A 45 -1.50 -14.93 5.36
C TRP A 45 0.02 -15.00 5.35
N LEU A 46 0.73 -13.86 5.30
CA LEU A 46 2.19 -13.86 5.35
C LEU A 46 2.70 -14.59 6.60
N THR A 47 2.17 -14.25 7.78
CA THR A 47 2.64 -14.84 9.05
C THR A 47 2.34 -16.33 9.15
N ILE A 48 1.15 -16.76 8.70
CA ILE A 48 0.74 -18.17 8.69
C ILE A 48 1.61 -19.00 7.73
N ILE A 49 1.77 -18.54 6.48
CA ILE A 49 2.51 -19.26 5.44
C ILE A 49 4.00 -19.30 5.78
N ALA A 50 4.56 -18.18 6.23
CA ALA A 50 5.96 -18.10 6.64
C ALA A 50 6.23 -18.84 7.97
N LYS A 51 5.18 -19.29 8.68
CA LYS A 51 5.27 -19.87 10.03
C LYS A 51 6.07 -18.98 10.98
N ASN A 52 5.83 -17.68 10.88
CA ASN A 52 6.58 -16.66 11.61
C ASN A 52 5.61 -15.70 12.28
N THR A 53 5.76 -15.49 13.58
CA THR A 53 4.99 -14.52 14.38
C THR A 53 5.53 -13.10 14.22
N LEU A 54 5.87 -12.72 12.98
CA LEU A 54 6.39 -11.40 12.66
C LEU A 54 5.33 -10.36 13.07
N PRO A 55 5.69 -9.34 13.87
CA PRO A 55 4.82 -8.19 14.08
C PRO A 55 4.36 -7.60 12.75
N THR A 56 3.06 -7.35 12.62
CA THR A 56 2.48 -6.78 11.39
C THR A 56 1.53 -5.64 11.70
N THR A 57 1.54 -4.63 10.84
CA THR A 57 0.57 -3.53 10.80
C THR A 57 -0.06 -3.48 9.41
N SER A 58 -1.33 -3.09 9.32
CA SER A 58 -2.02 -2.86 8.05
C SER A 58 -2.64 -1.46 8.04
N LEU A 59 -2.43 -0.71 6.96
CA LEU A 59 -2.77 0.71 6.85
C LEU A 59 -3.45 1.03 5.51
N ALA A 60 -4.43 1.92 5.56
CA ALA A 60 -5.07 2.50 4.39
C ALA A 60 -5.15 4.02 4.56
N ALA A 61 -4.72 4.76 3.54
CA ALA A 61 -4.76 6.22 3.49
C ALA A 61 -5.20 6.75 2.12
N GLY A 62 -6.08 6.01 1.43
CA GLY A 62 -6.54 6.37 0.09
C GLY A 62 -5.40 6.27 -0.95
N GLU A 63 -5.32 7.25 -1.84
CA GLU A 63 -4.23 7.34 -2.85
C GLU A 63 -2.84 7.48 -2.22
N ASP A 64 -2.74 8.01 -1.00
CA ASP A 64 -1.49 8.21 -0.26
C ASP A 64 -1.05 6.98 0.55
N SER A 65 -1.70 5.82 0.41
CA SER A 65 -1.45 4.64 1.27
C SER A 65 0.02 4.22 1.30
N PHE A 66 0.67 4.14 0.13
CA PHE A 66 2.10 3.83 0.04
C PHE A 66 2.97 4.83 0.80
N GLN A 67 2.77 6.14 0.58
CA GLN A 67 3.58 7.19 1.21
C GLN A 67 3.37 7.25 2.73
N GLN A 68 2.13 7.04 3.20
CA GLN A 68 1.87 6.92 4.63
C GLN A 68 2.50 5.65 5.23
N GLY A 69 2.59 4.57 4.47
CA GLY A 69 3.36 3.37 4.86
C GLY A 69 4.85 3.62 5.03
N ILE A 70 5.44 4.45 4.16
CA ILE A 70 6.82 4.92 4.31
C ILE A 70 6.99 5.72 5.61
N LEU A 71 6.07 6.64 5.92
CA LEU A 71 6.11 7.42 7.16
C LEU A 71 5.99 6.55 8.41
N GLU A 72 5.10 5.55 8.39
CA GLU A 72 4.97 4.57 9.47
C GLU A 72 6.29 3.78 9.65
N ALA A 73 6.89 3.31 8.55
CA ALA A 73 8.18 2.62 8.58
C ALA A 73 9.30 3.51 9.15
N GLN A 74 9.33 4.79 8.75
CA GLN A 74 10.29 5.75 9.29
C GLN A 74 10.13 5.95 10.79
N GLY A 75 8.89 6.07 11.31
CA GLY A 75 8.63 6.19 12.74
C GLY A 75 9.11 4.96 13.52
N ILE A 76 8.83 3.77 13.00
CA ILE A 76 9.29 2.50 13.59
C ILE A 76 10.81 2.42 13.63
N LEU A 77 11.48 2.70 12.50
CA LEU A 77 12.94 2.67 12.40
C LEU A 77 13.59 3.73 13.31
N ALA A 78 13.06 4.96 13.33
CA ALA A 78 13.59 6.06 14.14
C ALA A 78 13.43 5.83 15.64
N SER A 79 12.37 5.13 16.06
CA SER A 79 12.17 4.74 17.46
C SER A 79 13.07 3.58 17.92
N GLY A 80 13.74 2.89 16.99
CA GLY A 80 14.51 1.68 17.27
C GLY A 80 13.65 0.44 17.55
N ALA A 81 12.35 0.50 17.26
CA ALA A 81 11.44 -0.65 17.45
C ALA A 81 11.72 -1.80 16.46
N ALA A 82 12.39 -1.51 15.34
CA ALA A 82 12.90 -2.48 14.38
C ALA A 82 14.17 -1.95 13.70
N GLU A 83 15.05 -2.84 13.25
CA GLU A 83 16.20 -2.48 12.40
C GLU A 83 15.82 -2.56 10.92
N ARG A 84 14.88 -3.46 10.57
CA ARG A 84 14.45 -3.73 9.19
C ARG A 84 12.95 -3.92 9.11
N VAL A 85 12.30 -3.07 8.30
CA VAL A 85 10.84 -3.09 8.07
C VAL A 85 10.53 -3.53 6.65
N LEU A 86 9.72 -4.57 6.48
CA LEU A 86 9.15 -4.94 5.18
C LEU A 86 7.89 -4.12 4.93
N LEU A 87 7.92 -3.19 3.97
CA LEU A 87 6.71 -2.50 3.50
C LEU A 87 6.16 -3.21 2.26
N VAL A 88 4.90 -3.60 2.29
CA VAL A 88 4.19 -4.22 1.15
C VAL A 88 3.00 -3.35 0.77
N ASP A 89 3.06 -2.70 -0.39
CA ASP A 89 1.92 -1.96 -0.96
C ASP A 89 1.25 -2.78 -2.05
N PHE A 90 -0.07 -2.93 -1.99
CA PHE A 90 -0.81 -3.77 -2.92
C PHE A 90 -2.26 -3.31 -3.08
N ASP A 91 -2.87 -3.70 -4.20
CA ASP A 91 -4.32 -3.67 -4.37
C ASP A 91 -4.76 -4.79 -5.33
N GLY A 92 -5.99 -5.28 -5.10
CA GLY A 92 -6.66 -6.24 -5.96
C GLY A 92 -7.35 -5.60 -7.17
N ALA A 93 -8.16 -6.39 -7.87
CA ALA A 93 -8.95 -5.86 -8.98
C ALA A 93 -10.09 -4.98 -8.43
N LEU A 94 -10.34 -3.85 -9.07
CA LEU A 94 -11.49 -3.02 -8.74
C LEU A 94 -12.74 -3.59 -9.41
N PRO A 95 -13.78 -3.99 -8.65
CA PRO A 95 -15.03 -4.46 -9.25
C PRO A 95 -15.66 -3.38 -10.14
N GLU A 96 -16.31 -3.80 -11.24
CA GLU A 96 -16.85 -2.90 -12.26
C GLU A 96 -17.77 -1.82 -11.68
N ASP A 97 -18.60 -2.19 -10.70
CA ASP A 97 -19.52 -1.27 -10.01
C ASP A 97 -18.82 -0.09 -9.31
N TYR A 98 -17.53 -0.21 -8.97
CA TYR A 98 -16.76 0.85 -8.32
C TYR A 98 -15.92 1.70 -9.28
N GLN A 99 -15.69 1.23 -10.52
CA GLN A 99 -14.84 1.93 -11.48
C GLN A 99 -15.30 3.38 -11.77
N PRO A 100 -16.61 3.71 -11.86
CA PRO A 100 -17.06 5.09 -12.07
C PRO A 100 -16.73 6.06 -10.92
N PHE A 101 -16.39 5.55 -9.74
CA PHE A 101 -16.14 6.36 -8.53
C PHE A 101 -14.66 6.57 -8.22
N VAL A 102 -13.76 6.04 -9.06
CA VAL A 102 -12.31 6.23 -8.89
C VAL A 102 -11.71 6.99 -10.07
N THR A 103 -10.63 7.70 -9.79
CA THR A 103 -9.83 8.43 -10.78
C THR A 103 -8.87 7.52 -11.55
N LEU A 104 -8.44 6.43 -10.92
CA LEU A 104 -7.47 5.48 -11.45
C LEU A 104 -7.94 4.05 -11.22
N THR A 105 -8.03 3.27 -12.29
CA THR A 105 -8.27 1.82 -12.25
C THR A 105 -6.98 1.08 -12.57
N ALA A 106 -6.24 0.71 -11.53
CA ALA A 106 -5.03 -0.08 -11.69
C ALA A 106 -5.36 -1.57 -11.90
N ARG A 107 -4.47 -2.28 -12.62
CA ARG A 107 -4.46 -3.75 -12.57
C ARG A 107 -3.98 -4.21 -11.19
N PRO A 108 -4.35 -5.42 -10.74
CA PRO A 108 -3.84 -5.98 -9.50
C PRO A 108 -2.31 -5.92 -9.47
N TYR A 109 -1.75 -5.49 -8.34
CA TYR A 109 -0.32 -5.30 -8.19
C TYR A 109 0.12 -5.51 -6.75
N ALA A 110 1.43 -5.71 -6.57
CA ALA A 110 2.08 -5.60 -5.28
C ALA A 110 3.53 -5.10 -5.46
N LEU A 111 3.99 -4.27 -4.53
CA LEU A 111 5.39 -3.88 -4.37
C LEU A 111 5.81 -4.17 -2.94
N ALA A 112 6.92 -4.88 -2.78
CA ALA A 112 7.55 -5.11 -1.48
C ALA A 112 8.91 -4.41 -1.42
N LEU A 113 9.13 -3.59 -0.40
CA LEU A 113 10.37 -2.89 -0.11
C LEU A 113 10.89 -3.32 1.26
N LEU A 114 12.19 -3.57 1.36
CA LEU A 114 12.85 -3.83 2.63
C LEU A 114 13.61 -2.58 3.06
N LEU A 115 13.09 -1.91 4.07
CA LEU A 115 13.55 -0.62 4.55
C LEU A 115 14.44 -0.79 5.78
N ALA A 116 15.45 0.06 5.91
CA ALA A 116 16.33 0.17 7.06
C ALA A 116 16.67 1.65 7.29
N ALA A 117 17.10 2.00 8.50
CA ALA A 117 17.54 3.36 8.80
C ALA A 117 18.74 3.75 7.92
N GLY A 118 18.71 4.97 7.38
CA GLY A 118 19.75 5.50 6.50
C GLY A 118 19.31 6.79 5.81
N GLU A 119 20.21 7.38 5.03
CA GLU A 119 20.01 8.68 4.37
C GLU A 119 20.06 8.59 2.84
N SER A 120 20.25 7.38 2.28
CA SER A 120 20.42 7.15 0.84
C SER A 120 19.20 7.52 0.00
N LEU A 121 18.03 7.59 0.64
CA LEU A 121 16.77 7.95 0.01
C LEU A 121 16.00 8.89 0.92
N GLN A 122 15.70 10.08 0.40
CA GLN A 122 15.01 11.12 1.14
C GLN A 122 13.69 11.44 0.46
N CYS A 123 12.66 11.75 1.26
CA CYS A 123 11.35 12.12 0.78
C CYS A 123 10.85 13.35 1.52
N VAL A 124 10.37 14.35 0.79
CA VAL A 124 9.76 15.56 1.37
C VAL A 124 8.42 15.86 0.70
N PRO A 125 7.40 16.28 1.47
CA PRO A 125 6.16 16.76 0.89
C PRO A 125 6.39 18.10 0.19
N VAL A 126 5.81 18.26 -0.99
CA VAL A 126 5.87 19.50 -1.77
C VAL A 126 4.45 19.92 -2.18
N ALA A 127 4.31 21.21 -2.53
CA ALA A 127 3.04 21.72 -3.03
C ALA A 127 2.60 20.91 -4.26
N ARG A 128 1.33 20.51 -4.26
CA ARG A 128 0.74 19.71 -5.34
C ARG A 128 0.76 20.49 -6.66
N GLN A 129 1.31 19.90 -7.70
CA GLN A 129 1.42 20.51 -9.03
C GLN A 129 0.39 19.98 -10.03
N ALA A 130 -0.59 19.20 -9.55
CA ALA A 130 -1.70 18.64 -10.35
C ALA A 130 -1.20 17.91 -11.62
N ALA A 131 -0.31 16.94 -11.43
CA ALA A 131 0.06 16.01 -12.49
C ALA A 131 -0.93 14.84 -12.55
N ALA A 132 -1.36 14.48 -13.76
CA ALA A 132 -2.06 13.21 -13.98
C ALA A 132 -1.03 12.07 -13.90
N GLU A 133 -1.23 11.15 -12.97
CA GLU A 133 -0.45 9.91 -12.88
C GLU A 133 -1.36 8.73 -13.20
N SER A 134 -0.88 7.82 -14.04
CA SER A 134 -1.63 6.65 -14.50
C SER A 134 -1.26 5.38 -13.72
N LEU A 135 -0.47 5.51 -12.67
CA LEU A 135 0.02 4.42 -11.84
C LEU A 135 -0.28 4.68 -10.36
N PRO A 136 -0.54 3.61 -9.58
CA PRO A 136 -0.48 3.69 -8.13
C PRO A 136 0.84 4.26 -7.64
N GLN A 137 0.85 4.95 -6.49
CA GLN A 137 2.03 5.65 -5.98
C GLN A 137 3.26 4.76 -5.87
N SER A 138 3.12 3.53 -5.39
CA SER A 138 4.21 2.56 -5.26
C SER A 138 4.81 2.18 -6.62
N LEU A 139 3.98 2.01 -7.65
CA LEU A 139 4.44 1.72 -9.01
C LEU A 139 5.04 2.95 -9.70
N SER A 140 4.51 4.15 -9.44
CA SER A 140 5.13 5.40 -9.88
C SER A 140 6.52 5.56 -9.26
N PHE A 141 6.63 5.37 -7.94
CA PHE A 141 7.91 5.33 -7.21
C PHE A 141 8.88 4.31 -7.84
N LEU A 142 8.45 3.06 -8.03
CA LEU A 142 9.29 2.00 -8.61
C LEU A 142 9.79 2.38 -10.01
N ARG A 143 8.91 2.91 -10.86
CA ARG A 143 9.26 3.34 -12.23
C ARG A 143 10.36 4.39 -12.19
N HIS A 144 10.23 5.41 -11.34
CA HIS A 144 11.24 6.46 -11.23
C HIS A 144 12.53 5.96 -10.61
N TRP A 145 12.45 5.16 -9.54
CA TRP A 145 13.61 4.54 -8.90
C TRP A 145 14.45 3.72 -9.89
N LEU A 146 13.79 2.85 -10.68
CA LEU A 146 14.47 2.01 -11.67
C LEU A 146 14.99 2.79 -12.89
N SER A 147 14.52 4.03 -13.11
CA SER A 147 14.99 4.88 -14.20
C SER A 147 16.38 5.50 -13.94
N GLY A 148 16.88 5.43 -12.70
CA GLY A 148 18.16 6.05 -12.31
C GLY A 148 18.09 7.58 -12.21
N GLN A 149 16.90 8.15 -12.03
CA GLN A 149 16.71 9.58 -11.78
C GLN A 149 17.00 9.90 -10.32
N THR A 150 18.03 10.70 -10.04
CA THR A 150 18.43 11.10 -8.68
C THR A 150 17.39 11.96 -7.96
N GLU A 151 16.43 12.53 -8.70
CA GLU A 151 15.30 13.28 -8.16
C GLU A 151 14.04 12.97 -8.99
N PHE A 152 12.91 12.71 -8.31
CA PHE A 152 11.60 12.53 -8.95
C PHE A 152 10.44 12.88 -8.03
N ILE A 153 9.26 13.08 -8.62
CA ILE A 153 8.01 13.38 -7.90
C ILE A 153 7.06 12.19 -8.00
N VAL A 154 6.50 11.76 -6.87
CA VAL A 154 5.35 10.85 -6.80
C VAL A 154 4.12 11.67 -6.42
N PRO A 155 3.12 11.81 -7.30
CA PRO A 155 1.94 12.62 -7.00
C PRO A 155 1.08 12.07 -5.87
N GLY A 156 0.42 12.96 -5.12
CA GLY A 156 -0.53 12.59 -4.08
C GLY A 156 -1.80 13.46 -4.08
N PRO A 157 -2.84 13.08 -3.32
CA PRO A 157 -4.11 13.78 -3.26
C PRO A 157 -4.02 15.17 -2.62
N ARG A 158 -3.15 15.36 -1.61
CA ARG A 158 -2.98 16.66 -0.91
C ARG A 158 -1.65 17.33 -1.16
N HIS A 159 -0.57 16.54 -1.17
CA HIS A 159 0.78 16.98 -1.46
C HIS A 159 1.36 16.02 -2.50
N ASP A 160 2.33 16.50 -3.27
CA ASP A 160 3.19 15.60 -4.02
C ASP A 160 4.41 15.25 -3.16
N TRP A 161 5.08 14.16 -3.50
CA TRP A 161 6.21 13.64 -2.72
C TRP A 161 7.47 13.69 -3.57
N ARG A 162 8.41 14.57 -3.20
CA ARG A 162 9.71 14.65 -3.86
C ARG A 162 10.65 13.65 -3.22
N TRP A 163 11.17 12.76 -4.04
CA TRP A 163 12.19 11.79 -3.68
C TRP A 163 13.54 12.20 -4.26
N THR A 164 14.58 12.09 -3.45
CA THR A 164 15.97 12.27 -3.86
C THR A 164 16.81 11.09 -3.41
N TYR A 165 17.73 10.63 -4.25
CA TYR A 165 18.67 9.56 -3.92
C TYR A 165 20.10 9.96 -4.24
N ASP A 166 21.00 9.65 -3.32
CA ASP A 166 22.45 9.80 -3.51
C ASP A 166 22.97 8.51 -4.16
N GLY A 167 23.48 8.62 -5.38
CA GLY A 167 23.89 7.47 -6.20
C GLY A 167 25.09 6.70 -5.69
#